data_AF-A0A485LD50-F1
#
_entry.id   AF-A0A485LD50-F1
#
_cell.length_a   1.000
_cell.length_b   1.000
_cell.length_c   1.000
_cell.angle_alpha   90.00
_cell.angle_beta   90.00
_cell.angle_gamma   90.00
#
_symmetry.space_group_name_H-M   'P 1'
#
loop_
_entity.id
_entity.type
_entity.pdbx_description
1 polymer ?
#
loop_
_entity_poly.entity_id
_entity_poly.type
_entity_poly.pdbx_seq_one_letter_code
_entity_poly.pdbx_strand_id
1 'polypeptide(L)'
;MTKVHVQRGPIPPTASVKFSTLSLVYTTGYVVNLVLMPFKAYLSEPFPWNLQPLSSDLLPSNGSYEAFANATYSYLSAKYNNSTNAASVVFSRDTDTNTYMLRNTIKLPEQGDDRCMQYMPLFPGAIFYSYGVTSFVCDFLARNASGRLESTLFYCQEDILANTKFGVSCTWAELSNDAASASTYEIYHAVQIVESVVLSWAKFGLRAVHSCYIVFLIWNLYYRHYEPLVHNLRTIGLDDKSCRYIVQLGDPTWLILSHPFVSAIMVIDNYICLGYGSAAINRTSQGTDVGEFCLGCLYGSRTVWAAYAAMRYTTPIIKCMQWEQNFQPVDPGLLALLAIFYAGPVMYVVTRTPIICIFQWLDAVAVPPAQRNQLLEGDPGVVVFFLMMAMVPFVTSFLAQLMLRHCKQCKRFDKRRQSILTYTSLRFNDWKHRVLFYWQRRHVCVNYIGGTLYLLYDENPRYQKLPLFSSRGSDCFVTCWDDVGVAKSRVRLSLIQALDCQLNCASLAIPLCHSHHDVLAVGKRLHLGANNCQWIQ
;
A
#
# COMPACT_ATOMS: atom_id res chain seq x y z
N MET A 1 76.76 0.72 4.39
CA MET A 1 75.29 0.87 4.46
C MET A 1 74.67 -0.01 3.39
N THR A 2 74.11 -1.13 3.81
CA THR A 2 73.55 -2.19 2.96
C THR A 2 72.16 -1.75 2.49
N LYS A 3 71.95 -1.62 1.18
CA LYS A 3 70.63 -1.32 0.60
C LYS A 3 69.75 -2.55 0.74
N VAL A 4 68.75 -2.47 1.62
CA VAL A 4 67.68 -3.47 1.74
C VAL A 4 66.71 -3.23 0.58
N HIS A 5 66.67 -4.16 -0.37
CA HIS A 5 65.61 -4.20 -1.38
C HIS A 5 64.36 -4.81 -0.74
N VAL A 6 63.31 -4.00 -0.62
CA VAL A 6 61.97 -4.49 -0.29
C VAL A 6 61.47 -5.30 -1.48
N GLN A 7 61.57 -6.63 -1.34
CA GLN A 7 60.97 -7.58 -2.26
C GLN A 7 59.44 -7.43 -2.13
N ARG A 8 58.79 -6.82 -3.12
CA ARG A 8 57.32 -6.83 -3.21
C ARG A 8 56.89 -8.29 -3.28
N GLY A 9 56.23 -8.78 -2.23
CA GLY A 9 55.59 -10.09 -2.23
C GLY A 9 54.58 -10.20 -3.40
N PRO A 10 54.26 -11.43 -3.82
CA PRO A 10 53.29 -11.65 -4.89
C PRO A 10 51.97 -10.96 -4.55
N ILE A 11 51.44 -10.20 -5.51
CA ILE A 11 50.12 -9.57 -5.42
C ILE A 11 49.12 -10.69 -5.13
N PRO A 12 48.35 -10.63 -4.03
CA PRO A 12 47.36 -11.65 -3.75
C PRO A 12 46.40 -11.76 -4.94
N PRO A 13 46.04 -12.97 -5.39
CA PRO A 13 45.17 -13.13 -6.54
C PRO A 13 43.85 -12.41 -6.26
N THR A 14 43.50 -11.44 -7.11
CA THR A 14 42.24 -10.69 -7.03
C THR A 14 41.08 -11.67 -6.98
N ALA A 15 40.35 -11.67 -5.87
CA ALA A 15 39.25 -12.59 -5.66
C ALA A 15 38.13 -12.37 -6.69
N SER A 16 37.55 -13.47 -7.19
CA SER A 16 36.46 -13.39 -8.16
C SER A 16 35.14 -13.03 -7.47
N VAL A 17 34.51 -11.91 -7.83
CA VAL A 17 33.21 -11.50 -7.28
C VAL A 17 32.13 -11.60 -8.35
N LYS A 18 31.06 -12.35 -8.07
CA LYS A 18 29.89 -12.51 -8.95
C LYS A 18 28.60 -12.23 -8.19
N PHE A 19 27.58 -11.73 -8.90
CA PHE A 19 26.22 -11.65 -8.36
C PHE A 19 25.46 -12.95 -8.61
N SER A 20 24.60 -13.34 -7.69
CA SER A 20 23.70 -14.48 -7.88
C SER A 20 22.61 -14.14 -8.90
N THR A 21 22.54 -14.92 -9.99
CA THR A 21 21.52 -14.75 -11.05
C THR A 21 20.10 -14.78 -10.49
N LEU A 22 19.83 -15.66 -9.53
CA LEU A 22 18.50 -15.74 -8.91
C LEU A 22 18.19 -14.44 -8.16
N SER A 23 19.14 -13.93 -7.35
CA SER A 23 18.92 -12.65 -6.65
C SER A 23 18.74 -11.48 -7.61
N LEU A 24 19.41 -11.49 -8.77
CA LEU A 24 19.21 -10.49 -9.82
C LEU A 24 17.80 -10.54 -10.41
N VAL A 25 17.28 -11.73 -10.73
CA VAL A 25 15.90 -11.87 -11.26
C VAL A 25 14.88 -11.34 -10.24
N TYR A 26 15.01 -11.73 -8.97
CA TYR A 26 14.09 -11.28 -7.92
C TYR A 26 14.18 -9.78 -7.64
N THR A 27 15.40 -9.22 -7.56
CA THR A 27 15.58 -7.79 -7.30
C THR A 27 15.03 -6.95 -8.46
N THR A 28 15.20 -7.39 -9.71
CA THR A 28 14.58 -6.76 -10.89
C THR A 28 13.06 -6.76 -10.77
N GLY A 29 12.44 -7.86 -10.36
CA GLY A 29 11.00 -7.92 -10.12
C GLY A 29 10.52 -6.89 -9.08
N TYR A 30 11.25 -6.71 -7.97
CA TYR A 30 10.94 -5.69 -6.97
C TYR A 30 11.10 -4.27 -7.49
N VAL A 31 12.17 -3.99 -8.26
CA VAL A 31 12.39 -2.68 -8.86
C VAL A 31 11.27 -2.35 -9.85
N VAL A 32 10.92 -3.26 -10.75
CA VAL A 32 9.82 -3.08 -11.69
C VAL A 32 8.52 -2.80 -10.94
N ASN A 33 8.21 -3.60 -9.91
CA ASN A 33 7.04 -3.38 -9.09
C ASN A 33 7.02 -1.99 -8.44
N LEU A 34 8.13 -1.54 -7.83
CA LEU A 34 8.24 -0.22 -7.19
C LEU A 34 8.07 0.93 -8.19
N VAL A 35 8.68 0.83 -9.37
CA VAL A 35 8.62 1.86 -10.41
C VAL A 35 7.22 1.96 -11.03
N LEU A 36 6.49 0.84 -11.10
CA LEU A 36 5.13 0.79 -11.63
C LEU A 36 4.04 1.14 -10.59
N MET A 37 4.36 1.24 -9.30
CA MET A 37 3.38 1.55 -8.26
C MET A 37 2.54 2.81 -8.54
N PRO A 38 3.11 3.95 -9.00
CA PRO A 38 2.31 5.14 -9.34
C PRO A 38 1.29 4.89 -10.46
N PHE A 39 1.55 3.95 -11.37
CA PHE A 39 0.69 3.63 -12.50
C PHE A 39 -0.40 2.59 -12.17
N LYS A 40 -0.36 1.98 -10.98
CA LYS A 40 -1.39 1.03 -10.53
C LYS A 40 -2.81 1.62 -10.55
N ALA A 41 -2.91 2.94 -10.50
CA ALA A 41 -4.14 3.69 -10.67
C ALA A 41 -4.93 3.37 -11.94
N TYR A 42 -4.24 3.11 -13.05
CA TYR A 42 -4.87 2.86 -14.35
C TYR A 42 -5.53 1.48 -14.47
N LEU A 43 -5.55 0.69 -13.38
CA LEU A 43 -6.43 -0.48 -13.25
C LEU A 43 -7.91 -0.10 -13.20
N SER A 44 -8.24 1.14 -12.86
CA SER A 44 -9.63 1.62 -12.80
C SER A 44 -9.82 3.03 -13.38
N GLU A 45 -8.73 3.78 -13.49
CA GLU A 45 -8.68 5.09 -14.14
C GLU A 45 -8.47 4.95 -15.65
N PRO A 46 -9.19 5.71 -16.49
CA PRO A 46 -8.88 5.81 -17.90
C PRO A 46 -7.53 6.51 -18.10
N PHE A 47 -6.84 6.19 -19.20
CA PHE A 47 -5.68 6.95 -19.61
C PHE A 47 -6.11 8.34 -20.15
N PRO A 48 -5.23 9.36 -20.08
CA PRO A 48 -5.59 10.73 -20.49
C PRO A 48 -6.09 10.85 -21.93
N TRP A 49 -5.61 9.98 -22.83
CA TRP A 49 -6.02 9.98 -24.24
C TRP A 49 -7.30 9.18 -24.52
N ASN A 50 -7.83 8.45 -23.54
CA ASN A 50 -9.12 7.76 -23.64
C ASN A 50 -10.28 8.61 -23.11
N LEU A 51 -9.99 9.66 -22.34
CA LEU A 51 -11.01 10.48 -21.72
C LEU A 51 -11.60 11.47 -22.73
N GLN A 52 -12.92 11.37 -22.97
CA GLN A 52 -13.63 12.34 -23.80
C GLN A 52 -13.94 13.62 -23.00
N PRO A 53 -14.01 14.79 -23.66
CA PRO A 53 -14.48 16.01 -23.02
C PRO A 53 -15.90 15.82 -22.47
N LEU A 54 -16.13 16.27 -21.24
CA LEU A 54 -17.44 16.17 -20.63
C LEU A 54 -18.46 16.99 -21.44
N SER A 55 -19.59 16.38 -21.82
CA SER A 55 -20.68 17.08 -22.49
C SER A 55 -21.22 18.21 -21.59
N SER A 56 -21.23 19.44 -22.11
CA SER A 56 -21.69 20.63 -21.37
C SER A 56 -23.15 20.53 -20.92
N ASP A 57 -23.95 19.68 -21.56
CA ASP A 57 -25.37 19.47 -21.26
C ASP A 57 -25.63 18.82 -19.89
N LEU A 58 -24.65 18.12 -19.30
CA LEU A 58 -24.77 17.46 -18.00
C LEU A 58 -24.48 18.37 -16.80
N LEU A 59 -23.96 19.58 -17.04
CA LEU A 59 -23.55 20.52 -16.01
C LEU A 59 -24.11 21.92 -16.30
N PRO A 60 -25.45 22.14 -16.27
CA PRO A 60 -26.00 23.49 -16.34
C PRO A 60 -25.54 24.28 -15.11
N SER A 61 -24.53 25.13 -15.28
CA SER A 61 -23.87 25.88 -14.20
C SER A 61 -24.78 26.88 -13.46
N ASN A 62 -25.99 27.14 -13.99
CA ASN A 62 -26.99 28.06 -13.43
C ASN A 62 -28.43 27.48 -13.48
N GLY A 63 -28.59 26.16 -13.50
CA GLY A 63 -29.90 25.49 -13.56
C GLY A 63 -30.56 25.29 -12.19
N SER A 64 -31.88 25.07 -12.17
CA SER A 64 -32.56 24.53 -10.97
C SER A 64 -32.13 23.08 -10.72
N TYR A 65 -32.22 22.62 -9.47
CA TYR A 65 -31.93 21.23 -9.12
C TYR A 65 -32.78 20.23 -9.92
N GLU A 66 -34.05 20.55 -10.21
CA GLU A 66 -34.91 19.69 -11.04
C GLU A 66 -34.40 19.57 -12.47
N ALA A 67 -33.90 20.65 -13.07
CA ALA A 67 -33.30 20.60 -14.41
C ALA A 67 -32.04 19.71 -14.41
N PHE A 68 -31.21 19.84 -13.37
CA PHE A 68 -30.05 18.97 -13.17
C PHE A 68 -30.45 17.50 -13.03
N ALA A 69 -31.41 17.19 -12.16
CA ALA A 69 -31.84 15.83 -11.88
C ALA A 69 -32.46 15.16 -13.13
N ASN A 70 -33.32 15.87 -13.84
CA ASN A 70 -33.95 15.37 -15.07
C ASN A 70 -32.94 15.13 -16.19
N ALA A 71 -31.99 16.06 -16.40
CA ALA A 71 -30.97 15.91 -17.43
C ALA A 71 -30.02 14.73 -17.12
N THR A 72 -29.57 14.63 -15.86
CA THR A 72 -28.66 13.56 -15.42
C THR A 72 -29.33 12.20 -15.49
N TYR A 73 -30.57 12.08 -15.00
CA TYR A 73 -31.35 10.85 -15.11
C TYR A 73 -31.59 10.46 -16.58
N SER A 74 -32.00 11.41 -17.42
CA SER A 74 -32.27 11.13 -18.84
C SER A 74 -31.03 10.61 -19.57
N TYR A 75 -29.85 11.17 -19.27
CA TYR A 75 -28.59 10.69 -19.83
C TYR A 75 -28.22 9.29 -19.32
N LEU A 76 -28.22 9.08 -18.00
CA LEU A 76 -27.78 7.83 -17.39
C LEU A 76 -28.73 6.66 -17.69
N SER A 77 -30.05 6.88 -17.66
CA SER A 77 -31.06 5.86 -17.98
C SER A 77 -31.12 5.53 -19.47
N ALA A 78 -30.90 6.49 -20.36
CA ALA A 78 -30.77 6.21 -21.79
C ALA A 78 -29.57 5.30 -22.09
N LYS A 79 -28.48 5.47 -21.35
CA LYS A 79 -27.27 4.65 -21.47
C LYS A 79 -27.40 3.29 -20.79
N TYR A 80 -27.90 3.28 -19.57
CA TYR A 80 -28.02 2.07 -18.75
C TYR A 80 -29.49 1.71 -18.56
N ASN A 81 -29.94 0.72 -19.30
CA ASN A 81 -31.29 0.16 -19.17
C ASN A 81 -31.28 -1.33 -19.53
N ASN A 82 -32.46 -1.93 -19.47
CA ASN A 82 -32.66 -3.34 -19.79
C ASN A 82 -32.41 -3.72 -21.25
N SER A 83 -32.44 -2.77 -22.18
CA SER A 83 -32.10 -3.04 -23.59
C SER A 83 -30.60 -2.99 -23.84
N THR A 84 -29.85 -2.18 -23.10
CA THR A 84 -28.40 -2.00 -23.27
C THR A 84 -27.57 -2.94 -22.42
N ASN A 85 -28.07 -3.39 -21.26
CA ASN A 85 -27.36 -4.31 -20.36
C ASN A 85 -28.10 -5.63 -20.19
N ALA A 86 -27.41 -6.74 -20.45
CA ALA A 86 -27.93 -8.08 -20.19
C ALA A 86 -28.29 -8.25 -18.71
N ALA A 87 -29.39 -8.95 -18.39
CA ALA A 87 -29.94 -9.11 -17.04
C ALA A 87 -28.95 -9.62 -15.97
N SER A 88 -27.90 -10.35 -16.37
CA SER A 88 -26.86 -10.88 -15.48
C SER A 88 -25.82 -9.83 -15.04
N VAL A 89 -25.75 -8.68 -15.71
CA VAL A 89 -24.75 -7.64 -15.43
C VAL A 89 -25.16 -6.83 -14.20
N VAL A 90 -24.36 -6.92 -13.13
CA VAL A 90 -24.60 -6.21 -11.86
C VAL A 90 -23.74 -4.94 -11.76
N PHE A 91 -22.58 -4.93 -12.42
CA PHE A 91 -21.69 -3.77 -12.53
C PHE A 91 -21.26 -3.56 -13.98
N SER A 92 -21.32 -2.33 -14.46
CA SER A 92 -20.87 -1.96 -15.80
C SER A 92 -20.05 -0.68 -15.75
N ARG A 93 -18.92 -0.63 -16.48
CA ARG A 93 -18.01 0.51 -16.54
C ARG A 93 -17.76 0.88 -17.99
N ASP A 94 -18.01 2.14 -18.32
CA ASP A 94 -17.71 2.73 -19.63
C ASP A 94 -16.57 3.73 -19.50
N THR A 95 -15.40 3.37 -20.01
CA THR A 95 -14.18 4.19 -19.91
C THR A 95 -14.23 5.48 -20.72
N ASP A 96 -14.98 5.48 -21.82
CA ASP A 96 -14.94 6.56 -22.82
C ASP A 96 -15.70 7.77 -22.31
N THR A 97 -16.89 7.50 -21.76
CA THR A 97 -17.73 8.51 -21.11
C THR A 97 -17.42 8.66 -19.63
N ASN A 98 -16.53 7.86 -19.06
CA ASN A 98 -16.19 7.90 -17.64
C ASN A 98 -17.38 7.63 -16.69
N THR A 99 -18.35 6.82 -17.11
CA THR A 99 -19.51 6.40 -16.30
C THR A 99 -19.39 4.97 -15.75
N TYR A 100 -20.05 4.68 -14.64
CA TYR A 100 -20.30 3.32 -14.18
C TYR A 100 -21.73 3.16 -13.67
N MET A 101 -22.21 1.92 -13.65
CA MET A 101 -23.53 1.57 -13.17
C MET A 101 -23.47 0.32 -12.30
N LEU A 102 -24.30 0.32 -11.26
CA LEU A 102 -24.65 -0.81 -10.43
C LEU A 102 -26.13 -1.12 -10.60
N ARG A 103 -26.50 -2.41 -10.70
CA ARG A 103 -27.89 -2.85 -10.74
C ARG A 103 -28.11 -4.00 -9.79
N ASN A 104 -29.04 -3.86 -8.85
CA ASN A 104 -29.48 -4.95 -7.98
C ASN A 104 -30.97 -5.22 -8.20
N THR A 105 -31.33 -6.50 -8.30
CA THR A 105 -32.73 -6.93 -8.25
C THR A 105 -33.13 -7.15 -6.79
N ILE A 106 -34.14 -6.41 -6.33
CA ILE A 106 -34.57 -6.40 -4.93
C ILE A 106 -36.06 -6.75 -4.87
N LYS A 107 -36.41 -7.74 -4.03
CA LYS A 107 -37.80 -8.02 -3.67
C LYS A 107 -38.18 -7.20 -2.44
N LEU A 108 -39.14 -6.31 -2.60
CA LEU A 108 -39.58 -5.39 -1.55
C LEU A 108 -40.88 -5.87 -0.89
N PRO A 109 -41.15 -5.50 0.38
CA PRO A 109 -42.43 -5.78 1.02
C PRO A 109 -43.60 -5.14 0.25
N GLU A 110 -44.68 -5.89 0.01
CA GLU A 110 -45.84 -5.39 -0.77
C GLU A 110 -46.60 -4.27 -0.07
N GLN A 111 -46.68 -4.32 1.26
CA GLN A 111 -47.37 -3.34 2.10
C GLN A 111 -46.50 -2.14 2.48
N GLY A 112 -45.21 -2.16 2.11
CA GLY A 112 -44.22 -1.21 2.62
C GLY A 112 -43.63 -1.61 3.97
N ASP A 113 -42.49 -1.02 4.32
CA ASP A 113 -41.85 -1.16 5.64
C ASP A 113 -41.08 0.12 6.00
N ASP A 114 -41.33 0.66 7.19
CA ASP A 114 -40.67 1.87 7.71
C ASP A 114 -39.25 1.60 8.21
N ARG A 115 -38.84 0.32 8.34
CA ARG A 115 -37.49 -0.08 8.78
C ARG A 115 -36.47 0.03 7.65
N CYS A 116 -36.44 1.17 6.96
CA CYS A 116 -35.60 1.46 5.81
C CYS A 116 -34.12 1.07 6.01
N MET A 117 -33.55 1.37 7.18
CA MET A 117 -32.14 1.10 7.48
C MET A 117 -31.76 -0.39 7.43
N GLN A 118 -32.72 -1.30 7.63
CA GLN A 118 -32.47 -2.74 7.49
C GLN A 118 -32.33 -3.17 6.04
N TYR A 119 -32.99 -2.46 5.12
CA TYR A 119 -33.00 -2.74 3.69
C TYR A 119 -31.92 -1.95 2.93
N MET A 120 -31.40 -0.86 3.51
CA MET A 120 -30.41 0.01 2.87
C MET A 120 -29.19 -0.74 2.27
N PRO A 121 -28.59 -1.77 2.92
CA PRO A 121 -27.46 -2.52 2.34
C PRO A 121 -27.81 -3.34 1.08
N LEU A 122 -29.09 -3.50 0.75
CA LEU A 122 -29.54 -4.15 -0.48
C LEU A 122 -29.48 -3.19 -1.68
N PHE A 123 -29.57 -1.89 -1.43
CA PHE A 123 -29.57 -0.87 -2.48
C PHE A 123 -28.15 -0.69 -3.04
N PRO A 124 -28.00 -0.62 -4.37
CA PRO A 124 -26.70 -0.46 -5.00
C PRO A 124 -26.12 0.92 -4.71
N GLY A 125 -24.82 1.02 -4.41
CA GLY A 125 -24.16 2.30 -4.14
C GLY A 125 -24.58 2.97 -2.81
N ALA A 126 -25.33 2.28 -1.94
CA ALA A 126 -25.91 2.88 -0.74
C ALA A 126 -24.91 3.56 0.21
N ILE A 127 -23.65 3.12 0.22
CA ILE A 127 -22.59 3.76 1.01
C ILE A 127 -22.37 5.23 0.64
N PHE A 128 -22.68 5.62 -0.61
CA PHE A 128 -22.51 6.98 -1.14
C PHE A 128 -23.83 7.74 -1.25
N TYR A 129 -24.88 7.35 -0.52
CA TYR A 129 -26.14 8.08 -0.57
C TYR A 129 -26.10 9.34 0.29
N SER A 130 -26.43 10.48 -0.31
CA SER A 130 -26.75 11.71 0.41
C SER A 130 -27.99 11.52 1.26
N TYR A 131 -28.30 12.52 2.09
CA TYR A 131 -29.56 12.54 2.85
C TYR A 131 -30.78 12.51 1.92
N GLY A 132 -30.70 13.18 0.76
CA GLY A 132 -31.80 13.20 -0.21
C GLY A 132 -32.07 11.83 -0.83
N VAL A 133 -31.02 11.16 -1.32
CA VAL A 133 -31.15 9.80 -1.87
C VAL A 133 -31.59 8.81 -0.79
N THR A 134 -31.07 8.95 0.44
CA THR A 134 -31.49 8.14 1.59
C THR A 134 -32.98 8.33 1.89
N SER A 135 -33.47 9.57 1.96
CA SER A 135 -34.89 9.89 2.16
C SER A 135 -35.75 9.30 1.04
N PHE A 136 -35.34 9.49 -0.22
CA PHE A 136 -36.01 8.92 -1.38
C PHE A 136 -36.17 7.40 -1.28
N VAL A 137 -35.10 6.68 -0.93
CA VAL A 137 -35.13 5.22 -0.77
C VAL A 137 -36.03 4.82 0.39
N CYS A 138 -36.00 5.53 1.51
CA CYS A 138 -36.88 5.24 2.64
C CYS A 138 -38.35 5.49 2.32
N ASP A 139 -38.66 6.60 1.64
CA ASP A 139 -40.03 6.91 1.20
C ASP A 139 -40.54 5.89 0.18
N PHE A 140 -39.66 5.42 -0.72
CA PHE A 140 -39.97 4.35 -1.67
C PHE A 140 -40.25 3.01 -0.96
N LEU A 141 -39.47 2.68 0.08
CA LEU A 141 -39.65 1.46 0.87
C LEU A 141 -40.94 1.49 1.71
N ALA A 142 -41.26 2.62 2.33
CA ALA A 142 -42.44 2.79 3.19
C ALA A 142 -43.77 2.68 2.43
N ARG A 143 -43.77 2.97 1.12
CA ARG A 143 -44.97 2.87 0.27
C ARG A 143 -45.31 1.42 -0.09
N ASN A 144 -46.60 1.16 -0.29
CA ASN A 144 -47.09 -0.10 -0.85
C ASN A 144 -46.77 -0.21 -2.35
N ALA A 145 -46.95 -1.40 -2.93
CA ALA A 145 -46.60 -1.68 -4.33
C ALA A 145 -47.26 -0.70 -5.33
N SER A 146 -48.54 -0.35 -5.14
CA SER A 146 -49.25 0.60 -6.01
C SER A 146 -48.72 2.03 -5.86
N GLY A 147 -48.52 2.50 -4.63
CA GLY A 147 -48.06 3.86 -4.35
C GLY A 147 -46.60 4.13 -4.75
N ARG A 148 -45.80 3.08 -4.96
CA ARG A 148 -44.44 3.19 -5.54
C ARG A 148 -44.50 3.60 -7.01
N LEU A 149 -45.41 3.03 -7.80
CA LEU A 149 -45.55 3.31 -9.23
C LEU A 149 -46.09 4.72 -9.51
N GLU A 150 -46.84 5.30 -8.57
CA GLU A 150 -47.36 6.66 -8.66
C GLU A 150 -46.34 7.73 -8.21
N SER A 151 -45.22 7.32 -7.62
CA SER A 151 -44.21 8.21 -7.08
C SER A 151 -43.07 8.48 -8.06
N THR A 152 -42.28 9.53 -7.80
CA THR A 152 -41.02 9.75 -8.52
C THR A 152 -40.13 8.51 -8.33
N LEU A 153 -39.64 7.94 -9.42
CA LEU A 153 -38.86 6.69 -9.41
C LEU A 153 -37.35 6.90 -9.45
N PHE A 154 -36.88 8.15 -9.39
CA PHE A 154 -35.47 8.48 -9.44
C PHE A 154 -35.12 9.63 -8.50
N TYR A 155 -33.86 9.66 -8.08
CA TYR A 155 -33.26 10.78 -7.37
C TYR A 155 -31.79 10.91 -7.76
N CYS A 156 -31.32 12.14 -7.91
CA CYS A 156 -29.95 12.42 -8.33
C CYS A 156 -29.25 13.30 -7.30
N GLN A 157 -27.92 13.24 -7.27
CA GLN A 157 -27.10 14.04 -6.37
C GLN A 157 -25.81 14.46 -7.07
N GLU A 158 -25.19 15.50 -6.53
CA GLU A 158 -23.83 15.89 -6.91
C GLU A 158 -22.84 15.38 -5.88
N ASP A 159 -21.77 14.75 -6.37
CA ASP A 159 -20.73 14.21 -5.53
C ASP A 159 -19.56 15.21 -5.50
N ILE A 160 -19.32 15.80 -4.33
CA ILE A 160 -18.28 16.80 -4.09
C ILE A 160 -17.21 16.25 -3.14
N LEU A 161 -15.99 16.73 -3.35
CA LEU A 161 -14.83 16.45 -2.53
C LEU A 161 -14.13 17.78 -2.23
N ALA A 162 -14.13 18.18 -0.96
CA ALA A 162 -13.56 19.45 -0.53
C ALA A 162 -14.05 20.64 -1.40
N ASN A 163 -15.37 20.74 -1.57
CA ASN A 163 -16.05 21.73 -2.44
C ASN A 163 -15.74 21.63 -3.94
N THR A 164 -15.06 20.58 -4.40
CA THR A 164 -14.82 20.33 -5.82
C THR A 164 -15.70 19.20 -6.30
N LYS A 165 -16.53 19.45 -7.31
CA LYS A 165 -17.37 18.41 -7.93
C LYS A 165 -16.51 17.37 -8.63
N PHE A 166 -16.61 16.10 -8.22
CA PHE A 166 -15.90 14.99 -8.83
C PHE A 166 -16.84 13.98 -9.50
N GLY A 167 -18.16 14.07 -9.25
CA GLY A 167 -19.13 13.17 -9.83
C GLY A 167 -20.55 13.70 -9.81
N VAL A 168 -21.40 13.06 -10.60
CA VAL A 168 -22.87 13.13 -10.46
C VAL A 168 -23.39 11.72 -10.46
N SER A 169 -24.40 11.46 -9.63
CA SER A 169 -24.98 10.13 -9.50
C SER A 169 -26.50 10.19 -9.45
N CYS A 170 -27.13 9.14 -9.97
CA CYS A 170 -28.58 8.96 -9.89
C CYS A 170 -28.91 7.53 -9.49
N THR A 171 -29.89 7.40 -8.62
CA THR A 171 -30.52 6.13 -8.25
C THR A 171 -31.93 6.12 -8.81
N TRP A 172 -32.33 5.04 -9.48
CA TRP A 172 -33.70 4.87 -9.96
C TRP A 172 -34.18 3.43 -9.86
N ALA A 173 -35.50 3.26 -9.90
CA ALA A 173 -36.18 1.98 -9.80
C ALA A 173 -36.98 1.68 -11.08
N GLU A 174 -36.86 0.45 -11.57
CA GLU A 174 -37.69 -0.09 -12.64
C GLU A 174 -38.38 -1.36 -12.15
N LEU A 175 -39.57 -1.67 -12.68
CA LEU A 175 -40.25 -2.92 -12.39
C LEU A 175 -39.54 -4.05 -13.13
N SER A 176 -39.22 -5.15 -12.44
CA SER A 176 -38.52 -6.27 -13.08
C SER A 176 -39.47 -7.03 -14.01
N ASN A 177 -39.04 -7.22 -15.27
CA ASN A 177 -39.82 -7.93 -16.30
C ASN A 177 -39.90 -9.44 -16.05
N ASP A 178 -38.92 -10.02 -15.35
CA ASP A 178 -38.77 -11.47 -15.12
C ASP A 178 -39.46 -11.97 -13.84
N ALA A 179 -40.10 -11.09 -13.07
CA ALA A 179 -40.64 -11.44 -11.77
C ALA A 179 -42.11 -11.86 -11.82
N ALA A 180 -42.41 -13.06 -11.30
CA ALA A 180 -43.77 -13.56 -11.09
C ALA A 180 -44.60 -12.75 -10.06
N SER A 181 -44.04 -11.70 -9.45
CA SER A 181 -44.67 -10.89 -8.40
C SER A 181 -44.44 -9.39 -8.63
N ALA A 182 -45.49 -8.58 -8.47
CA ALA A 182 -45.49 -7.11 -8.60
C ALA A 182 -44.64 -6.35 -7.54
N SER A 183 -43.78 -7.06 -6.81
CA SER A 183 -42.97 -6.56 -5.69
C SER A 183 -41.46 -6.66 -5.92
N THR A 184 -41.03 -7.05 -7.13
CA THR A 184 -39.61 -7.13 -7.48
C THR A 184 -39.21 -5.97 -8.38
N TYR A 185 -38.17 -5.24 -7.96
CA TYR A 185 -37.67 -4.05 -8.62
C TYR A 185 -36.22 -4.24 -9.02
N GLU A 186 -35.85 -3.69 -10.17
CA GLU A 186 -34.46 -3.48 -10.55
C GLU A 186 -34.08 -2.06 -10.14
N ILE A 187 -33.20 -1.98 -9.16
CA ILE A 187 -32.67 -0.70 -8.70
C ILE A 187 -31.34 -0.48 -9.37
N TYR A 188 -31.22 0.67 -10.02
CA TYR A 188 -30.02 1.13 -10.67
C TYR A 188 -29.40 2.25 -9.85
N HIS A 189 -28.08 2.28 -9.79
CA HIS A 189 -27.29 3.41 -9.32
C HIS A 189 -26.16 3.65 -10.30
N ALA A 190 -26.20 4.76 -11.01
CA ALA A 190 -25.18 5.10 -11.99
C ALA A 190 -24.51 6.42 -11.65
N VAL A 191 -23.22 6.50 -11.98
CA VAL A 191 -22.35 7.63 -11.65
C VAL A 191 -21.56 8.02 -12.88
N GLN A 192 -21.53 9.32 -13.16
CA GLN A 192 -20.64 9.96 -14.11
C GLN A 192 -19.50 10.60 -13.31
N ILE A 193 -18.28 10.10 -13.48
CA ILE A 193 -17.10 10.71 -12.85
C ILE A 193 -16.72 11.93 -13.69
N VAL A 194 -16.65 13.09 -13.04
CA VAL A 194 -16.27 14.36 -13.65
C VAL A 194 -14.77 14.54 -13.51
N GLU A 195 -14.03 14.31 -14.59
CA GLU A 195 -12.60 14.57 -14.68
C GLU A 195 -12.31 15.43 -15.90
N SER A 196 -11.49 16.46 -15.73
CA SER A 196 -11.00 17.24 -16.87
C SER A 196 -9.82 16.55 -17.54
N VAL A 197 -9.74 16.64 -18.86
CA VAL A 197 -8.60 16.12 -19.65
C VAL A 197 -7.28 16.72 -19.16
N VAL A 198 -7.28 17.99 -18.74
CA VAL A 198 -6.11 18.68 -18.17
C VAL A 198 -5.66 18.02 -16.85
N LEU A 199 -6.60 17.76 -15.94
CA LEU A 199 -6.29 17.06 -14.68
C LEU A 199 -5.77 15.65 -14.94
N SER A 200 -6.32 14.95 -15.93
CA SER A 200 -5.87 13.61 -16.31
C SER A 200 -4.41 13.59 -16.78
N TRP A 201 -4.03 14.51 -17.68
CA TRP A 201 -2.65 14.68 -18.11
C TRP A 201 -1.73 15.11 -16.97
N ALA A 202 -2.20 15.98 -16.07
CA ALA A 202 -1.43 16.39 -14.89
C ALA A 202 -1.15 15.19 -13.97
N LYS A 203 -2.16 14.35 -13.68
CA LYS A 203 -1.98 13.10 -12.91
C LYS A 203 -0.97 12.16 -13.58
N PHE A 204 -1.10 11.97 -14.90
CA PHE A 204 -0.17 11.12 -15.65
C PHE A 204 1.27 11.64 -15.60
N GLY A 205 1.47 12.93 -15.85
CA GLY A 205 2.79 13.58 -15.77
C GLY A 205 3.39 13.48 -14.38
N LEU A 206 2.60 13.75 -13.34
CA LEU A 206 3.04 13.62 -11.94
C LEU A 206 3.48 12.19 -11.61
N ARG A 207 2.70 11.18 -12.03
CA ARG A 207 3.04 9.76 -11.83
C ARG A 207 4.31 9.36 -12.57
N ALA A 208 4.51 9.85 -13.80
CA ALA A 208 5.73 9.59 -14.56
C ALA A 208 6.97 10.20 -13.90
N VAL A 209 6.89 11.48 -13.49
CA VAL A 209 7.96 12.15 -12.73
C VAL A 209 8.24 11.42 -11.42
N HIS A 210 7.20 10.98 -10.71
CA HIS A 210 7.35 10.25 -9.46
C HIS A 210 8.02 8.88 -9.68
N SER A 211 7.64 8.15 -10.73
CA SER A 211 8.31 6.88 -11.10
C SER A 211 9.78 7.10 -11.44
N CYS A 212 10.14 8.15 -12.19
CA CYS A 212 11.54 8.52 -12.44
C CYS A 212 12.28 8.86 -11.13
N TYR A 213 11.62 9.56 -10.21
CA TYR A 213 12.17 9.88 -8.90
C TYR A 213 12.42 8.62 -8.06
N ILE A 214 11.51 7.63 -8.10
CA ILE A 214 11.72 6.33 -7.46
C ILE A 214 12.95 5.62 -8.03
N VAL A 215 13.15 5.62 -9.36
CA VAL A 215 14.37 5.07 -9.99
C VAL A 215 15.63 5.76 -9.46
N PHE A 216 15.61 7.10 -9.40
CA PHE A 216 16.71 7.88 -8.86
C PHE A 216 17.02 7.51 -7.40
N LEU A 217 16.00 7.35 -6.55
CA LEU A 217 16.17 6.95 -5.16
C LEU A 217 16.69 5.52 -5.03
N ILE A 218 16.17 4.57 -5.81
CA ILE A 218 16.63 3.18 -5.83
C ILE A 218 18.13 3.11 -6.14
N TRP A 219 18.60 3.89 -7.10
CA TRP A 219 20.03 3.96 -7.41
C TRP A 219 20.83 4.54 -6.23
N ASN A 220 20.45 5.73 -5.75
CA ASN A 220 21.25 6.49 -4.79
C ASN A 220 21.24 5.92 -3.36
N LEU A 221 20.13 5.32 -2.93
CA LEU A 221 19.95 4.78 -1.58
C LEU A 221 20.32 3.29 -1.46
N TYR A 222 20.41 2.57 -2.58
CA TYR A 222 20.59 1.13 -2.55
C TYR A 222 21.69 0.63 -3.49
N TYR A 223 21.50 0.71 -4.80
CA TYR A 223 22.42 0.03 -5.73
C TYR A 223 23.82 0.65 -5.80
N ARG A 224 23.95 1.97 -5.65
CA ARG A 224 25.26 2.65 -5.63
C ARG A 224 26.18 2.09 -4.54
N HIS A 225 25.63 1.59 -3.43
CA HIS A 225 26.41 1.05 -2.33
C HIS A 225 27.02 -0.33 -2.62
N TYR A 226 26.62 -1.02 -3.69
CA TYR A 226 27.26 -2.27 -4.09
C TYR A 226 28.62 -2.06 -4.76
N GLU A 227 28.89 -0.89 -5.34
CA GLU A 227 30.17 -0.61 -6.00
C GLU A 227 31.36 -0.64 -5.01
N PRO A 228 31.34 0.12 -3.88
CA PRO A 228 32.39 0.02 -2.86
C PRO A 228 32.51 -1.39 -2.27
N LEU A 229 31.38 -2.10 -2.09
CA LEU A 229 31.37 -3.47 -1.60
C LEU A 229 32.12 -4.41 -2.55
N VAL A 230 31.78 -4.40 -3.83
CA VAL A 230 32.45 -5.25 -4.83
C VAL A 230 33.92 -4.91 -4.95
N HIS A 231 34.28 -3.62 -4.90
CA HIS A 231 35.67 -3.21 -4.91
C HIS A 231 36.44 -3.78 -3.71
N ASN A 232 35.92 -3.61 -2.49
CA ASN A 232 36.55 -4.13 -1.26
C ASN A 232 36.64 -5.65 -1.25
N LEU A 233 35.63 -6.36 -1.77
CA LEU A 233 35.67 -7.83 -1.87
C LEU A 233 36.75 -8.33 -2.84
N ARG A 234 37.08 -7.55 -3.88
CA ARG A 234 38.13 -7.90 -4.85
C ARG A 234 39.53 -7.59 -4.33
N THR A 235 39.68 -6.50 -3.58
CA THR A 235 41.00 -5.96 -3.17
C THR A 235 41.42 -6.38 -1.76
N ILE A 236 40.48 -6.43 -0.82
CA ILE A 236 40.72 -6.75 0.59
C ILE A 236 40.25 -8.16 0.92
N GLY A 237 39.09 -8.56 0.38
CA GLY A 237 38.44 -9.82 0.75
C GLY A 237 37.80 -9.78 2.14
N LEU A 238 37.14 -10.88 2.54
CA LEU A 238 36.53 -11.06 3.87
C LEU A 238 37.29 -12.07 4.74
N ASP A 239 38.09 -12.94 4.13
CA ASP A 239 38.90 -13.97 4.77
C ASP A 239 40.08 -14.31 3.84
N ASP A 240 41.25 -14.55 4.41
CA ASP A 240 42.49 -14.86 3.68
C ASP A 240 42.40 -16.14 2.84
N LYS A 241 41.41 -17.00 3.14
CA LYS A 241 41.23 -18.32 2.52
C LYS A 241 40.10 -18.38 1.49
N SER A 242 39.50 -17.24 1.15
CA SER A 242 38.33 -17.15 0.26
C SER A 242 38.72 -16.48 -1.05
N CYS A 243 38.52 -17.21 -2.14
CA CYS A 243 39.07 -16.86 -3.46
C CYS A 243 37.95 -16.46 -4.44
N ARG A 244 36.70 -16.79 -4.08
CA ARG A 244 35.50 -16.42 -4.84
C ARG A 244 34.35 -16.00 -3.92
N TYR A 245 33.71 -14.88 -4.26
CA TYR A 245 32.55 -14.35 -3.54
C TYR A 245 31.31 -14.34 -4.44
N ILE A 246 30.19 -14.84 -3.92
CA ILE A 246 28.87 -14.72 -4.54
C ILE A 246 28.02 -13.77 -3.71
N VAL A 247 27.70 -12.62 -4.29
CA VAL A 247 26.88 -11.57 -3.68
C VAL A 247 25.41 -11.81 -4.04
N GLN A 248 24.57 -11.89 -3.03
CA GLN A 248 23.12 -11.99 -3.15
C GLN A 248 22.53 -10.64 -2.78
N LEU A 249 21.82 -10.04 -3.73
CA LEU A 249 21.19 -8.75 -3.54
C LEU A 249 19.91 -8.91 -2.74
N GLY A 250 19.69 -8.03 -1.76
CA GLY A 250 18.40 -7.85 -1.10
C GLY A 250 17.41 -7.02 -1.95
N ASP A 251 16.33 -6.58 -1.32
CA ASP A 251 15.31 -5.72 -1.92
C ASP A 251 15.32 -4.28 -1.35
N PRO A 252 15.19 -3.26 -2.20
CA PRO A 252 15.18 -1.85 -1.75
C PRO A 252 13.82 -1.38 -1.22
N THR A 253 12.85 -2.27 -1.02
CA THR A 253 11.43 -1.90 -0.85
C THR A 253 11.22 -0.94 0.32
N TRP A 254 11.74 -1.29 1.50
CA TRP A 254 11.51 -0.46 2.69
C TRP A 254 12.16 0.92 2.57
N LEU A 255 13.29 1.06 1.86
CA LEU A 255 13.97 2.34 1.66
C LEU A 255 13.10 3.31 0.86
N ILE A 256 12.42 2.81 -0.17
CA ILE A 256 11.55 3.60 -1.03
C ILE A 256 10.21 3.89 -0.33
N LEU A 257 9.58 2.87 0.26
CA LEU A 257 8.28 3.02 0.92
C LEU A 257 8.34 3.91 2.17
N SER A 258 9.49 3.94 2.86
CA SER A 258 9.70 4.82 4.01
C SER A 258 10.16 6.23 3.65
N HIS A 259 10.45 6.51 2.38
CA HIS A 259 10.89 7.83 1.96
C HIS A 259 9.75 8.86 2.14
N PRO A 260 9.98 10.00 2.81
CA PRO A 260 8.90 10.92 3.21
C PRO A 260 8.15 11.49 2.01
N PHE A 261 8.87 11.87 0.96
CA PHE A 261 8.25 12.43 -0.25
C PHE A 261 7.50 11.36 -1.06
N VAL A 262 8.02 10.13 -1.12
CA VAL A 262 7.35 9.07 -1.90
C VAL A 262 6.02 8.71 -1.26
N SER A 263 6.02 8.46 0.05
CA SER A 263 4.79 8.13 0.77
C SER A 263 3.77 9.28 0.76
N ALA A 264 4.21 10.53 0.94
CA ALA A 264 3.31 11.69 0.89
C ALA A 264 2.67 11.88 -0.49
N ILE A 265 3.46 11.84 -1.57
CA ILE A 265 2.94 12.00 -2.94
C ILE A 265 1.94 10.88 -3.26
N MET A 266 2.21 9.63 -2.86
CA MET A 266 1.27 8.53 -3.09
C MET A 266 -0.03 8.65 -2.30
N VAL A 267 0.00 9.17 -1.07
CA VAL A 267 -1.22 9.45 -0.30
C VAL A 267 -2.05 10.55 -0.97
N ILE A 268 -1.40 11.63 -1.43
CA ILE A 268 -2.06 12.72 -2.16
C ILE A 268 -2.63 12.21 -3.49
N ASP A 269 -1.88 11.40 -4.24
CA ASP A 269 -2.37 10.79 -5.49
C ASP A 269 -3.61 9.92 -5.26
N ASN A 270 -3.62 9.11 -4.19
CA ASN A 270 -4.82 8.35 -3.81
C ASN A 270 -6.00 9.26 -3.45
N TYR A 271 -5.76 10.37 -2.74
CA TYR A 271 -6.79 11.33 -2.35
C TYR A 271 -7.36 12.09 -3.57
N ILE A 272 -6.54 12.44 -4.56
CA ILE A 272 -7.05 13.12 -5.76
C ILE A 272 -7.87 12.16 -6.64
N CYS A 273 -7.67 10.85 -6.51
CA CYS A 273 -8.31 9.83 -7.36
C CYS A 273 -9.56 9.19 -6.75
N LEU A 274 -10.20 9.84 -5.79
CA LEU A 274 -11.29 9.23 -5.01
C LEU A 274 -12.54 8.89 -5.80
N GLY A 275 -12.85 9.61 -6.89
CA GLY A 275 -13.94 9.22 -7.78
C GLY A 275 -13.78 7.81 -8.39
N TYR A 276 -12.55 7.35 -8.54
CA TYR A 276 -12.26 5.96 -8.94
C TYR A 276 -12.15 5.03 -7.74
N GLY A 277 -11.80 5.56 -6.57
CA GLY A 277 -11.93 4.88 -5.29
C GLY A 277 -13.37 4.47 -4.98
N SER A 278 -14.35 5.35 -5.22
CA SER A 278 -15.78 5.03 -5.03
C SER A 278 -16.23 3.95 -6.00
N ALA A 279 -15.82 4.01 -7.27
CA ALA A 279 -16.05 2.93 -8.24
C ALA A 279 -15.44 1.60 -7.77
N ALA A 280 -14.22 1.61 -7.24
CA ALA A 280 -13.58 0.41 -6.71
C ALA A 280 -14.29 -0.15 -5.47
N ILE A 281 -14.78 0.70 -4.56
CA ILE A 281 -15.60 0.28 -3.41
C ILE A 281 -16.89 -0.39 -3.90
N ASN A 282 -17.56 0.21 -4.88
CA ASN A 282 -18.75 -0.35 -5.52
C ASN A 282 -18.49 -1.68 -6.24
N ARG A 283 -17.29 -1.90 -6.78
CA ARG A 283 -16.88 -3.22 -7.27
C ARG A 283 -16.71 -4.24 -6.16
N THR A 284 -16.19 -3.82 -5.00
CA THR A 284 -16.00 -4.74 -3.87
C THR A 284 -17.31 -5.25 -3.28
N SER A 285 -18.45 -4.59 -3.54
CA SER A 285 -19.76 -5.12 -3.14
C SER A 285 -20.27 -6.27 -4.02
N GLN A 286 -19.60 -6.57 -5.14
CA GLN A 286 -20.01 -7.57 -6.13
C GLN A 286 -19.56 -8.98 -5.75
N GLY A 287 -20.33 -9.66 -4.89
CA GLY A 287 -20.00 -11.03 -4.48
C GLY A 287 -20.19 -12.10 -5.57
N THR A 288 -20.98 -11.82 -6.60
CA THR A 288 -21.28 -12.75 -7.70
C THR A 288 -20.27 -12.65 -8.84
N ASP A 289 -19.75 -11.45 -9.11
CA ASP A 289 -18.66 -11.22 -10.06
C ASP A 289 -17.32 -11.12 -9.32
N VAL A 290 -16.67 -12.28 -9.19
CA VAL A 290 -15.37 -12.38 -8.52
C VAL A 290 -14.29 -11.57 -9.24
N GLY A 291 -14.43 -11.34 -10.55
CA GLY A 291 -13.48 -10.53 -11.33
C GLY A 291 -13.52 -9.08 -10.89
N GLU A 292 -14.71 -8.47 -10.89
CA GLU A 292 -14.90 -7.09 -10.41
C GLU A 292 -14.52 -6.96 -8.92
N PHE A 293 -14.89 -7.94 -8.08
CA PHE A 293 -14.48 -7.97 -6.68
C PHE A 293 -12.95 -7.91 -6.53
N CYS A 294 -12.23 -8.77 -7.25
CA CYS A 294 -10.76 -8.82 -7.20
C CYS A 294 -10.14 -7.52 -7.73
N LEU A 295 -10.70 -6.94 -8.79
CA LEU A 295 -10.24 -5.67 -9.34
C LEU A 295 -10.44 -4.52 -8.34
N GLY A 296 -11.60 -4.50 -7.65
CA GLY A 296 -11.89 -3.57 -6.56
C GLY A 296 -10.90 -3.72 -5.39
N CYS A 297 -10.60 -4.94 -4.96
CA CYS A 297 -9.59 -5.22 -3.93
C CYS A 297 -8.19 -4.75 -4.35
N LEU A 298 -7.80 -5.04 -5.60
CA LEU A 298 -6.50 -4.68 -6.13
C LEU A 298 -6.33 -3.16 -6.23
N TYR A 299 -7.36 -2.43 -6.69
CA TYR A 299 -7.35 -0.97 -6.68
C TYR A 299 -7.34 -0.41 -5.26
N GLY A 300 -8.22 -0.92 -4.38
CA GLY A 300 -8.34 -0.50 -2.99
C GLY A 300 -7.04 -0.67 -2.20
N SER A 301 -6.23 -1.67 -2.52
CA SER A 301 -4.91 -1.88 -1.88
C SER A 301 -3.94 -0.70 -2.05
N ARG A 302 -4.18 0.25 -2.98
CA ARG A 302 -3.41 1.50 -3.06
C ARG A 302 -3.46 2.30 -1.75
N THR A 303 -4.52 2.19 -0.96
CA THR A 303 -4.63 2.88 0.33
C THR A 303 -3.60 2.42 1.38
N VAL A 304 -2.84 1.35 1.12
CA VAL A 304 -1.68 0.96 1.94
C VAL A 304 -0.63 2.08 2.06
N TRP A 305 -0.61 3.03 1.13
CA TRP A 305 0.27 4.20 1.23
C TRP A 305 -0.03 5.06 2.46
N ALA A 306 -1.28 5.09 2.94
CA ALA A 306 -1.62 5.72 4.20
C ALA A 306 -0.92 5.02 5.39
N ALA A 307 -0.82 3.69 5.36
CA ALA A 307 -0.06 2.92 6.34
C ALA A 307 1.44 3.24 6.31
N TYR A 308 2.06 3.29 5.13
CA TYR A 308 3.47 3.66 4.99
C TYR A 308 3.76 5.08 5.46
N ALA A 309 2.90 6.04 5.08
CA ALA A 309 3.01 7.42 5.54
C ALA A 309 2.87 7.48 7.07
N ALA A 310 1.87 6.82 7.65
CA ALA A 310 1.68 6.83 9.10
C ALA A 310 2.89 6.25 9.85
N MET A 311 3.44 5.11 9.40
CA MET A 311 4.67 4.55 9.99
C MET A 311 5.85 5.54 9.93
N ARG A 312 5.98 6.27 8.81
CA ARG A 312 7.06 7.25 8.61
C ARG A 312 6.87 8.50 9.49
N TYR A 313 5.70 9.12 9.45
CA TYR A 313 5.44 10.40 10.11
C TYR A 313 5.19 10.28 11.61
N THR A 314 4.85 9.09 12.12
CA THR A 314 4.79 8.85 13.58
C THR A 314 6.14 8.49 14.19
N THR A 315 7.16 8.17 13.38
CA THR A 315 8.50 7.83 13.90
C THR A 315 9.08 8.90 14.84
N PRO A 316 9.04 10.22 14.53
CA PRO A 316 9.51 11.25 15.46
C PRO A 316 8.79 11.22 16.81
N ILE A 317 7.48 10.96 16.82
CA ILE A 317 6.67 10.86 18.04
C ILE A 317 7.09 9.63 18.85
N ILE A 318 7.19 8.46 18.20
CA ILE A 318 7.63 7.22 18.84
C ILE A 318 9.02 7.39 19.47
N LYS A 319 9.93 8.06 18.77
CA LYS A 319 11.30 8.37 19.23
C LYS A 319 11.31 9.35 20.40
N CYS A 320 10.52 10.41 20.32
CA CYS A 320 10.39 11.40 21.38
C CYS A 320 9.83 10.78 22.67
N MET A 321 8.86 9.88 22.53
CA MET A 321 8.20 9.20 23.65
C MET A 321 8.93 7.92 24.11
N GLN A 322 10.01 7.53 23.42
CA GLN A 322 10.79 6.30 23.69
C GLN A 322 9.93 5.03 23.65
N TRP A 323 8.99 4.98 22.70
CA TRP A 323 8.04 3.88 22.53
C TRP A 323 8.53 2.78 21.59
N GLU A 324 9.77 2.82 21.12
CA GLU A 324 10.30 1.85 20.15
C GLU A 324 10.19 0.42 20.66
N GLN A 325 10.35 0.21 21.97
CA GLN A 325 10.21 -1.10 22.61
C GLN A 325 8.78 -1.68 22.56
N ASN A 326 7.76 -0.87 22.27
CA ASN A 326 6.37 -1.31 22.20
C ASN A 326 5.96 -1.80 20.80
N PHE A 327 6.83 -1.62 19.81
CA PHE A 327 6.55 -1.94 18.43
C PHE A 327 7.54 -2.97 17.89
N GLN A 328 7.04 -3.88 17.06
CA GLN A 328 7.86 -4.76 16.23
C GLN A 328 7.92 -4.22 14.79
N PRO A 329 9.09 -4.22 14.15
CA PRO A 329 9.21 -3.83 12.75
C PRO A 329 8.31 -4.67 11.85
N VAL A 330 7.48 -4.02 11.04
CA VAL A 330 6.57 -4.66 10.09
C VAL A 330 7.26 -4.76 8.73
N ASP A 331 7.15 -5.90 8.06
CA ASP A 331 7.61 -6.05 6.67
C ASP A 331 6.67 -5.28 5.74
N PRO A 332 7.14 -4.22 5.04
CA PRO A 332 6.30 -3.46 4.13
C PRO A 332 5.76 -4.31 2.97
N GLY A 333 6.51 -5.31 2.51
CA GLY A 333 6.04 -6.22 1.46
C GLY A 333 4.87 -7.08 1.93
N LEU A 334 4.89 -7.54 3.18
CA LEU A 334 3.77 -8.24 3.78
C LEU A 334 2.56 -7.32 3.96
N LEU A 335 2.80 -6.08 4.39
CA LEU A 335 1.72 -5.09 4.55
C LEU A 335 1.03 -4.78 3.21
N ALA A 336 1.80 -4.69 2.11
CA ALA A 336 1.27 -4.54 0.76
C ALA A 336 0.35 -5.71 0.36
N LEU A 337 0.77 -6.95 0.65
CA LEU A 337 -0.03 -8.13 0.36
C LEU A 337 -1.30 -8.17 1.21
N LEU A 338 -1.18 -7.88 2.51
CA LEU A 338 -2.32 -7.82 3.41
C LEU A 338 -3.35 -6.78 2.95
N ALA A 339 -2.91 -5.64 2.41
CA ALA A 339 -3.81 -4.60 1.92
C ALA A 339 -4.81 -5.08 0.87
N ILE A 340 -4.45 -6.06 0.05
CA ILE A 340 -5.40 -6.67 -0.91
C ILE A 340 -6.50 -7.42 -0.16
N PHE A 341 -6.16 -8.10 0.93
CA PHE A 341 -7.07 -8.93 1.73
C PHE A 341 -7.89 -8.18 2.76
N TYR A 342 -7.50 -6.96 3.17
CA TYR A 342 -8.33 -6.16 4.07
C TYR A 342 -9.00 -4.98 3.39
N ALA A 343 -8.39 -4.28 2.42
CA ALA A 343 -9.01 -3.07 1.84
C ALA A 343 -10.38 -3.35 1.22
N GLY A 344 -10.47 -4.33 0.31
CA GLY A 344 -11.73 -4.69 -0.32
C GLY A 344 -12.69 -5.43 0.60
N PRO A 345 -12.27 -6.52 1.28
CA PRO A 345 -13.16 -7.27 2.17
C PRO A 345 -13.72 -6.46 3.34
N VAL A 346 -12.97 -5.51 3.90
CA VAL A 346 -13.52 -4.56 4.89
C VAL A 346 -14.63 -3.74 4.27
N MET A 347 -14.41 -3.16 3.09
CA MET A 347 -15.44 -2.37 2.40
C MET A 347 -16.63 -3.23 1.96
N TYR A 348 -16.43 -4.51 1.64
CA TYR A 348 -17.53 -5.46 1.44
C TYR A 348 -18.38 -5.62 2.70
N VAL A 349 -17.76 -5.81 3.87
CA VAL A 349 -18.50 -5.88 5.14
C VAL A 349 -19.23 -4.56 5.42
N VAL A 350 -18.58 -3.42 5.20
CA VAL A 350 -19.21 -2.10 5.36
C VAL A 350 -20.44 -1.99 4.47
N THR A 351 -20.31 -2.24 3.16
CA THR A 351 -21.38 -2.09 2.16
C THR A 351 -22.53 -3.08 2.33
N ARG A 352 -22.31 -4.21 3.00
CA ARG A 352 -23.32 -5.27 3.21
C ARG A 352 -23.93 -5.28 4.61
N THR A 353 -23.62 -4.30 5.45
CA THR A 353 -24.14 -4.20 6.82
C THR A 353 -24.67 -2.80 7.10
N PRO A 354 -25.42 -2.59 8.19
CA PRO A 354 -25.86 -1.25 8.62
C PRO A 354 -24.72 -0.28 8.94
N ILE A 355 -23.45 -0.71 8.89
CA ILE A 355 -22.28 0.17 9.03
C ILE A 355 -22.26 1.26 7.94
N ILE A 356 -22.88 1.03 6.77
CA ILE A 356 -23.05 2.07 5.74
C ILE A 356 -23.65 3.38 6.29
N CYS A 357 -24.51 3.31 7.30
CA CYS A 357 -25.14 4.50 7.88
C CYS A 357 -24.12 5.43 8.56
N ILE A 358 -22.99 4.90 9.04
CA ILE A 358 -21.90 5.70 9.58
C ILE A 358 -21.24 6.51 8.45
N PHE A 359 -21.03 5.90 7.29
CA PHE A 359 -20.46 6.59 6.12
C PHE A 359 -21.43 7.62 5.54
N GLN A 360 -22.71 7.27 5.38
CA GLN A 360 -23.75 8.24 4.99
C GLN A 360 -23.83 9.44 5.95
N TRP A 361 -23.69 9.19 7.25
CA TRP A 361 -23.62 10.27 8.24
C TRP A 361 -22.37 11.13 8.05
N LEU A 362 -21.19 10.52 7.92
CA LEU A 362 -19.93 11.22 7.67
C LEU A 362 -20.03 12.12 6.42
N ASP A 363 -20.61 11.60 5.34
CA ASP A 363 -20.73 12.31 4.08
C ASP A 363 -21.73 13.48 4.13
N ALA A 364 -22.60 13.51 5.15
CA ALA A 364 -23.57 14.59 5.39
C ALA A 364 -23.08 15.65 6.39
N VAL A 365 -22.06 15.34 7.21
CA VAL A 365 -21.57 16.24 8.28
C VAL A 365 -20.96 17.51 7.72
N ALA A 366 -20.19 17.40 6.64
CA ALA A 366 -19.52 18.54 6.01
C ALA A 366 -20.42 19.33 5.04
N VAL A 367 -21.65 18.84 4.76
CA VAL A 367 -22.58 19.48 3.83
C VAL A 367 -23.45 20.52 4.56
N PRO A 368 -23.57 21.76 4.04
CA PRO A 368 -24.47 22.78 4.57
C PRO A 368 -25.93 22.28 4.63
N PRO A 369 -26.69 22.60 5.69
CA PRO A 369 -28.06 22.10 5.86
C PRO A 369 -28.99 22.39 4.67
N ALA A 370 -28.83 23.54 4.02
CA ALA A 370 -29.65 23.94 2.87
C ALA A 370 -29.42 23.06 1.61
N GLN A 371 -28.28 22.39 1.50
CA GLN A 371 -27.87 21.62 0.33
C GLN A 371 -27.74 20.12 0.61
N ARG A 372 -28.00 19.68 1.86
CA ARG A 372 -27.81 18.30 2.32
C ARG A 372 -28.65 17.27 1.56
N ASN A 373 -29.74 17.70 0.94
CA ASN A 373 -30.57 16.84 0.09
C ASN A 373 -30.00 16.63 -1.31
N GLN A 374 -29.10 17.50 -1.77
CA GLN A 374 -28.63 17.53 -3.17
C GLN A 374 -27.17 17.14 -3.30
N LEU A 375 -26.37 17.35 -2.23
CA LEU A 375 -24.93 17.16 -2.23
C LEU A 375 -24.51 16.00 -1.33
N LEU A 376 -23.50 15.28 -1.79
CA LEU A 376 -22.71 14.31 -1.02
C LEU A 376 -21.28 14.86 -0.89
N GLU A 377 -20.76 15.03 0.33
CA GLU A 377 -19.36 15.42 0.55
C GLU A 377 -18.53 14.21 1.02
N GLY A 378 -17.71 13.66 0.13
CA GLY A 378 -16.98 12.43 0.40
C GLY A 378 -15.71 12.57 1.25
N ASP A 379 -15.26 13.79 1.53
CA ASP A 379 -14.00 14.02 2.26
C ASP A 379 -13.95 13.36 3.65
N PRO A 380 -14.96 13.52 4.53
CA PRO A 380 -14.91 12.91 5.87
C PRO A 380 -14.84 11.39 5.83
N GLY A 381 -15.63 10.74 4.96
CA GLY A 381 -15.63 9.30 4.79
C GLY A 381 -14.26 8.78 4.35
N VAL A 382 -13.60 9.49 3.43
CA VAL A 382 -12.28 9.12 2.93
C VAL A 382 -11.20 9.31 3.98
N VAL A 383 -11.22 10.42 4.73
CA VAL A 383 -10.27 10.65 5.83
C VAL A 383 -10.38 9.52 6.86
N VAL A 384 -11.60 9.14 7.25
CA VAL A 384 -11.83 8.02 8.17
C VAL A 384 -11.30 6.71 7.59
N PHE A 385 -11.53 6.45 6.29
CA PHE A 385 -10.99 5.26 5.64
C PHE A 385 -9.45 5.25 5.64
N PHE A 386 -8.81 6.37 5.30
CA PHE A 386 -7.34 6.48 5.34
C PHE A 386 -6.78 6.30 6.75
N LEU A 387 -7.46 6.82 7.78
CA LEU A 387 -7.10 6.59 9.17
C LEU A 387 -7.23 5.11 9.54
N MET A 388 -8.29 4.43 9.09
CA MET A 388 -8.44 2.99 9.29
C MET A 388 -7.26 2.21 8.69
N MET A 389 -6.86 2.53 7.45
CA MET A 389 -5.71 1.91 6.80
C MET A 389 -4.39 2.27 7.49
N ALA A 390 -4.25 3.50 7.96
CA ALA A 390 -3.09 3.98 8.70
C ALA A 390 -2.89 3.25 10.04
N MET A 391 -3.97 2.80 10.70
CA MET A 391 -3.90 2.11 12.00
C MET A 391 -3.42 0.66 11.90
N VAL A 392 -3.58 0.00 10.76
CA VAL A 392 -3.20 -1.42 10.55
C VAL A 392 -1.75 -1.74 10.95
N PRO A 393 -0.70 -1.01 10.50
CA PRO A 393 0.67 -1.30 10.91
C PRO A 393 0.88 -1.15 12.42
N PHE A 394 0.21 -0.23 13.10
CA PHE A 394 0.35 -0.06 14.55
C PHE A 394 -0.25 -1.24 15.31
N VAL A 395 -1.47 -1.64 14.95
CA VAL A 395 -2.16 -2.77 15.58
C VAL A 395 -1.36 -4.05 15.35
N THR A 396 -0.96 -4.33 14.11
CA THR A 396 -0.18 -5.53 13.78
C THR A 396 1.19 -5.54 14.47
N SER A 397 1.90 -4.41 14.49
CA SER A 397 3.19 -4.26 15.17
C SER A 397 3.08 -4.45 16.69
N PHE A 398 2.09 -3.82 17.31
CA PHE A 398 1.87 -3.90 18.75
C PHE A 398 1.45 -5.29 19.19
N LEU A 399 0.49 -5.92 18.48
CA LEU A 399 0.08 -7.30 18.75
C LEU A 399 1.23 -8.28 18.59
N ALA A 400 2.05 -8.13 17.54
CA ALA A 400 3.25 -8.94 17.36
C ALA A 400 4.22 -8.78 18.55
N GLN A 401 4.41 -7.54 19.04
CA GLN A 401 5.26 -7.30 20.21
C GLN A 401 4.71 -7.93 21.49
N LEU A 402 3.40 -7.86 21.73
CA LEU A 402 2.75 -8.53 22.85
C LEU A 402 2.95 -10.05 22.81
N MET A 403 2.74 -10.66 21.64
CA MET A 403 2.96 -12.09 21.44
C MET A 403 4.43 -12.49 21.69
N LEU A 404 5.40 -11.69 21.21
CA LEU A 404 6.81 -11.95 21.45
C LEU A 404 7.19 -11.83 22.93
N ARG A 405 6.67 -10.81 23.64
CA ARG A 405 6.90 -10.65 25.09
C ARG A 405 6.37 -11.85 25.86
N HIS A 406 5.17 -12.33 25.51
CA HIS A 406 4.57 -13.50 26.12
C HIS A 406 5.40 -14.77 25.84
N CYS A 407 5.83 -14.98 24.59
CA CYS A 407 6.69 -16.11 24.23
C CYS A 407 8.06 -16.08 24.94
N LYS A 408 8.66 -14.89 25.11
CA LYS A 408 9.93 -14.68 25.84
C LYS A 408 9.75 -14.96 27.35
N GLN A 409 8.58 -14.72 27.93
CA GLN A 409 8.28 -15.07 29.32
C GLN A 409 8.14 -16.60 29.51
N CYS A 410 7.50 -17.29 28.56
CA CYS A 410 7.34 -18.74 28.61
C CYS A 410 8.65 -19.52 28.35
N LYS A 411 9.60 -18.94 27.60
CA LYS A 411 10.90 -19.56 27.28
C LYS A 411 12.04 -18.91 28.08
N ARG A 412 12.21 -19.34 29.34
CA ARG A 412 13.27 -18.86 30.26
C ARG A 412 14.69 -19.41 30.00
N PHE A 413 14.93 -20.13 28.91
CA PHE A 413 16.21 -20.82 28.66
C PHE A 413 17.16 -20.07 27.71
N ASP A 414 18.40 -19.90 28.20
CA ASP A 414 19.69 -19.64 27.53
C ASP A 414 19.82 -18.48 26.50
N LYS A 415 19.71 -17.25 27.01
CA LYS A 415 19.56 -16.00 26.23
C LYS A 415 20.79 -15.50 25.44
N ARG A 416 22.02 -15.89 25.78
CA ARG A 416 23.21 -15.13 25.33
C ARG A 416 24.01 -15.80 24.20
N ARG A 417 24.01 -17.14 24.12
CA ARG A 417 24.76 -17.88 23.08
C ARG A 417 23.91 -18.21 21.84
N GLN A 418 22.59 -18.13 21.98
CA GLN A 418 21.63 -18.43 20.91
C GLN A 418 21.23 -17.19 20.05
N SER A 419 21.61 -15.98 20.46
CA SER A 419 21.14 -14.73 19.83
C SER A 419 21.80 -14.43 18.47
N ILE A 420 23.13 -14.48 18.36
CA ILE A 420 23.84 -14.14 17.10
C ILE A 420 23.51 -15.13 15.98
N LEU A 421 23.54 -16.43 16.27
CA LEU A 421 23.18 -17.47 15.30
C LEU A 421 21.73 -17.35 14.81
N THR A 422 20.84 -16.76 15.63
CA THR A 422 19.46 -16.47 15.24
C THR A 422 19.43 -15.38 14.16
N TYR A 423 20.17 -14.28 14.34
CA TYR A 423 20.19 -13.16 13.39
C TYR A 423 20.91 -13.47 12.07
N THR A 424 21.86 -14.40 12.09
CA THR A 424 22.51 -14.91 10.88
C THR A 424 21.68 -15.98 10.16
N SER A 425 20.63 -16.50 10.80
CA SER A 425 19.79 -17.55 10.22
C SER A 425 18.97 -17.05 9.03
N LEU A 426 18.85 -17.90 8.01
CA LEU A 426 17.96 -17.67 6.86
C LEU A 426 16.49 -17.52 7.28
N ARG A 427 16.10 -18.09 8.43
CA ARG A 427 14.76 -17.97 9.01
C ARG A 427 14.49 -16.59 9.62
N PHE A 428 15.52 -15.82 9.93
CA PHE A 428 15.37 -14.47 10.50
C PHE A 428 15.14 -13.40 9.43
N ASN A 429 15.01 -13.78 8.16
CA ASN A 429 14.70 -12.85 7.07
C ASN A 429 13.19 -12.66 6.88
N ASP A 430 12.82 -11.63 6.14
CA ASP A 430 11.46 -11.40 5.67
C ASP A 430 10.99 -12.58 4.78
N TRP A 431 9.68 -12.79 4.68
CA TRP A 431 9.10 -14.00 4.06
C TRP A 431 9.59 -14.21 2.61
N LYS A 432 9.73 -13.12 1.85
CA LYS A 432 10.28 -13.10 0.48
C LYS A 432 11.67 -13.73 0.38
N HIS A 433 12.56 -13.39 1.32
CA HIS A 433 13.90 -13.94 1.38
C HIS A 433 13.87 -15.39 1.85
N ARG A 434 12.97 -15.76 2.77
CA ARG A 434 12.81 -17.17 3.17
C ARG A 434 12.41 -18.04 1.99
N VAL A 435 11.50 -17.56 1.13
CA VAL A 435 11.14 -18.25 -0.10
C VAL A 435 12.37 -18.36 -0.99
N LEU A 436 13.03 -17.26 -1.34
CA LEU A 436 14.26 -17.27 -2.16
C LEU A 436 15.29 -18.29 -1.66
N PHE A 437 15.56 -18.30 -0.36
CA PHE A 437 16.53 -19.18 0.27
C PHE A 437 16.08 -20.63 0.36
N TYR A 438 14.77 -20.90 0.46
CA TYR A 438 14.23 -22.24 0.38
C TYR A 438 14.56 -22.88 -0.97
N TRP A 439 14.40 -22.15 -2.07
CA TRP A 439 14.75 -22.62 -3.41
C TRP A 439 16.28 -22.72 -3.62
N GLN A 440 17.08 -21.92 -2.89
CA GLN A 440 18.55 -21.94 -2.96
C GLN A 440 19.23 -22.94 -2.01
N ARG A 441 18.50 -23.82 -1.30
CA ARG A 441 19.04 -24.79 -0.32
C ARG A 441 20.09 -25.80 -0.83
N ARG A 442 20.65 -25.59 -2.02
CA ARG A 442 21.66 -26.45 -2.65
C ARG A 442 23.05 -26.40 -2.00
N HIS A 443 23.37 -25.42 -1.15
CA HIS A 443 24.71 -25.32 -0.54
C HIS A 443 24.65 -25.02 0.97
N VAL A 444 25.07 -25.99 1.78
CA VAL A 444 25.24 -25.86 3.22
C VAL A 444 26.57 -25.15 3.49
N CYS A 445 26.52 -23.98 4.13
CA CYS A 445 27.72 -23.25 4.55
C CYS A 445 28.14 -23.72 5.95
N VAL A 446 29.46 -23.74 6.20
CA VAL A 446 30.02 -24.15 7.50
C VAL A 446 29.78 -23.07 8.56
N ASN A 447 29.96 -21.79 8.21
CA ASN A 447 29.83 -20.67 9.15
C ASN A 447 28.87 -19.58 8.65
N TYR A 448 28.08 -19.02 9.57
CA TYR A 448 27.24 -17.84 9.31
C TYR A 448 27.68 -16.68 10.21
N ILE A 449 27.90 -15.52 9.61
CA ILE A 449 28.49 -14.36 10.29
C ILE A 449 27.65 -13.10 9.99
N GLY A 450 27.52 -12.20 10.95
CA GLY A 450 26.83 -10.91 10.82
C GLY A 450 25.51 -10.80 11.58
N GLY A 451 24.70 -9.82 11.20
CA GLY A 451 23.46 -9.50 11.90
C GLY A 451 23.67 -8.78 13.22
N THR A 452 24.84 -8.15 13.44
CA THR A 452 25.12 -7.44 14.70
C THR A 452 24.21 -6.23 14.87
N LEU A 453 23.76 -5.64 13.74
CA LEU A 453 22.75 -4.58 13.74
C LEU A 453 21.44 -5.00 14.43
N TYR A 454 21.00 -6.24 14.20
CA TYR A 454 19.76 -6.76 14.82
C TYR A 454 19.96 -7.15 16.28
N LEU A 455 21.16 -7.60 16.65
CA LEU A 455 21.53 -7.75 18.05
C LEU A 455 21.46 -6.40 18.77
N LEU A 456 22.00 -5.34 18.15
CA LEU A 456 21.97 -3.99 18.69
C LEU A 456 20.53 -3.48 18.87
N TYR A 457 19.63 -3.80 17.95
CA TYR A 457 18.20 -3.48 18.07
C TYR A 457 17.50 -4.21 19.21
N ASP A 458 17.84 -5.48 19.45
CA ASP A 458 17.28 -6.27 20.55
C ASP A 458 17.84 -5.82 21.92
N GLU A 459 19.07 -5.32 21.96
CA GLU A 459 19.67 -4.71 23.16
C GLU A 459 19.07 -3.34 23.48
N ASN A 460 18.90 -2.49 22.46
CA ASN A 460 18.25 -1.20 22.60
C ASN A 460 17.50 -0.79 21.31
N PRO A 461 16.16 -0.87 21.31
CA PRO A 461 15.33 -0.52 20.16
C PRO A 461 15.52 0.91 19.63
N ARG A 462 16.08 1.82 20.44
CA ARG A 462 16.36 3.20 20.05
C ARG A 462 17.38 3.31 18.90
N TYR A 463 18.16 2.27 18.63
CA TYR A 463 19.07 2.25 17.48
C TYR A 463 18.36 2.01 16.14
N GLN A 464 17.08 1.62 16.14
CA GLN A 464 16.31 1.49 14.90
C GLN A 464 15.93 2.88 14.37
N LYS A 465 16.38 3.27 13.18
CA LYS A 465 16.02 4.57 12.60
C LYS A 465 14.53 4.73 12.35
N LEU A 466 13.87 3.64 11.95
CA LEU A 466 12.44 3.57 11.67
C LEU A 466 11.84 2.34 12.39
N PRO A 467 11.39 2.47 13.64
CA PRO A 467 11.01 1.33 14.47
C PRO A 467 9.82 0.50 13.97
N LEU A 468 9.01 1.06 13.07
CA LEU A 468 7.88 0.35 12.44
C LEU A 468 8.25 -0.35 11.12
N PHE A 469 9.41 -0.06 10.53
CA PHE A 469 9.84 -0.64 9.25
C PHE A 469 10.88 -1.74 9.46
N SER A 470 10.60 -2.94 8.94
CA SER A 470 11.62 -3.99 8.84
C SER A 470 12.66 -3.61 7.78
N SER A 471 13.91 -3.41 8.21
CA SER A 471 15.04 -3.16 7.30
C SER A 471 15.64 -4.43 6.69
N ARG A 472 15.17 -5.61 7.13
CA ARG A 472 15.78 -6.92 6.79
C ARG A 472 15.76 -7.22 5.31
N GLY A 473 14.75 -6.73 4.60
CA GLY A 473 14.65 -6.87 3.15
C GLY A 473 15.85 -6.33 2.39
N SER A 474 16.47 -5.23 2.84
CA SER A 474 17.61 -4.63 2.11
C SER A 474 18.95 -5.29 2.38
N ASP A 475 19.02 -6.29 3.26
CA ASP A 475 20.29 -6.89 3.62
C ASP A 475 20.89 -7.66 2.44
N CYS A 476 22.20 -7.53 2.30
CA CYS A 476 23.00 -8.26 1.34
C CYS A 476 23.60 -9.50 1.99
N PHE A 477 23.69 -10.61 1.25
CA PHE A 477 24.36 -11.82 1.71
C PHE A 477 25.53 -12.14 0.79
N VAL A 478 26.73 -12.28 1.37
CA VAL A 478 27.94 -12.65 0.63
C VAL A 478 28.29 -14.09 1.01
N THR A 479 28.33 -14.99 0.03
CA THR A 479 28.79 -16.37 0.23
C THR A 479 30.24 -16.48 -0.22
N CYS A 480 31.12 -16.89 0.68
CA CYS A 480 32.55 -17.05 0.46
C CYS A 480 32.85 -18.50 0.07
N TRP A 481 33.58 -18.67 -1.03
CA TRP A 481 34.00 -19.95 -1.59
C TRP A 481 35.52 -20.04 -1.58
N ASP A 482 36.02 -21.23 -1.27
CA ASP A 482 37.43 -21.55 -1.42
C ASP A 482 37.79 -21.98 -2.84
N ASP A 483 39.08 -22.20 -3.08
CA ASP A 483 39.63 -22.67 -4.36
C ASP A 483 39.08 -24.03 -4.79
N VAL A 484 38.66 -24.86 -3.83
CA VAL A 484 38.10 -26.21 -4.07
C VAL A 484 36.62 -26.12 -4.46
N GLY A 485 36.01 -24.94 -4.37
CA GLY A 485 34.61 -24.72 -4.70
C GLY A 485 33.66 -25.14 -3.58
N VAL A 486 34.10 -25.12 -2.32
CA VAL A 486 33.27 -25.33 -1.13
C VAL A 486 32.88 -23.99 -0.50
N ALA A 487 31.61 -23.85 -0.11
CA ALA A 487 31.10 -22.66 0.56
C ALA A 487 31.52 -22.66 2.05
N LYS A 488 32.49 -21.82 2.40
CA LYS A 488 33.06 -21.74 3.77
C LYS A 488 32.17 -20.95 4.71
N SER A 489 31.82 -19.73 4.31
CA SER A 489 31.07 -18.81 5.16
C SER A 489 30.04 -18.02 4.38
N ARG A 490 29.00 -17.58 5.10
CA ARG A 490 28.03 -16.61 4.61
C ARG A 490 27.99 -15.42 5.55
N VAL A 491 28.24 -14.23 5.00
CA VAL A 491 28.23 -12.97 5.74
C VAL A 491 26.96 -12.21 5.40
N ARG A 492 26.19 -11.85 6.41
CA ARG A 492 25.05 -10.92 6.31
C ARG A 492 25.57 -9.50 6.50
N LEU A 493 25.24 -8.64 5.54
CA LEU A 493 25.57 -7.22 5.56
C LEU A 493 24.28 -6.40 5.54
N SER A 494 24.18 -5.43 6.44
CA SER A 494 23.08 -4.49 6.53
C SER A 494 23.51 -3.09 6.14
N LEU A 495 22.59 -2.29 5.61
CA LEU A 495 22.87 -0.89 5.31
C LEU A 495 22.85 -0.06 6.59
N ILE A 496 23.89 0.76 6.77
CA ILE A 496 23.96 1.75 7.85
C ILE A 496 22.76 2.70 7.88
N GLN A 497 22.07 2.90 6.75
CA GLN A 497 20.89 3.75 6.67
C GLN A 497 19.75 3.29 7.60
N ALA A 498 19.72 2.02 8.02
CA ALA A 498 18.75 1.52 9.00
C ALA A 498 19.10 1.89 10.46
N LEU A 499 20.36 2.26 10.72
CA LEU A 499 20.87 2.59 12.06
C LEU A 499 20.63 4.06 12.41
N ASP A 500 20.12 4.29 13.61
CA ASP A 500 20.10 5.58 14.28
C ASP A 500 21.32 5.67 15.21
N CYS A 501 22.26 6.56 14.89
CA CYS A 501 23.49 6.72 15.68
C CYS A 501 23.27 7.45 17.01
N GLN A 502 22.04 7.90 17.32
CA GLN A 502 21.68 8.54 18.60
C GLN A 502 22.63 9.69 19.00
N LEU A 503 23.09 10.48 18.04
CA LEU A 503 24.12 11.51 18.23
C LEU A 503 23.72 12.58 19.27
N ASN A 504 22.43 12.74 19.54
CA ASN A 504 21.90 13.70 20.51
C ASN A 504 21.96 13.20 21.96
N CYS A 505 22.36 11.95 22.21
CA CYS A 505 22.39 11.36 23.54
C CYS A 505 23.78 10.76 23.82
N ALA A 506 24.60 11.45 24.62
CA ALA A 506 26.00 11.06 24.84
C ALA A 506 26.20 9.61 25.37
N SER A 507 25.24 9.06 26.11
CA SER A 507 25.31 7.68 26.64
C SER A 507 24.99 6.59 25.60
N LEU A 508 24.29 6.96 24.53
CA LEU A 508 23.85 6.07 23.46
C LEU A 508 24.49 6.39 22.11
N ALA A 509 25.20 7.51 21.98
CA ALA A 509 25.80 7.94 20.73
C ALA A 509 26.80 6.90 20.21
N ILE A 510 26.67 6.57 18.92
CA ILE A 510 27.64 5.78 18.17
C ILE A 510 28.31 6.72 17.16
N PRO A 511 29.44 7.36 17.51
CA PRO A 511 30.16 8.22 16.58
C PRO A 511 30.76 7.40 15.43
N LEU A 512 30.78 8.03 14.24
CA LEU A 512 31.49 7.52 13.08
C LEU A 512 33.00 7.76 13.27
N CYS A 513 33.80 6.69 13.13
CA CYS A 513 35.24 6.77 13.20
C CYS A 513 35.80 6.89 11.77
N HIS A 514 36.38 8.04 11.42
CA HIS A 514 36.96 8.30 10.09
C HIS A 514 38.40 7.78 9.93
N SER A 515 39.04 7.35 11.02
CA SER A 515 40.41 6.83 11.01
C SER A 515 40.46 5.31 10.77
N HIS A 516 41.31 4.88 9.84
CA HIS A 516 41.72 3.48 9.66
C HIS A 516 42.49 3.03 10.90
N HIS A 517 42.02 1.97 11.55
CA HIS A 517 42.72 1.33 12.66
C HIS A 517 42.88 -0.16 12.34
N ASP A 518 44.07 -0.71 12.61
CA ASP A 518 44.25 -2.15 12.69
C ASP A 518 43.42 -2.66 13.88
N VAL A 519 42.42 -3.47 13.54
CA VAL A 519 41.55 -4.36 14.34
C VAL A 519 41.62 -4.18 15.88
N LEU A 520 40.43 -3.91 16.47
CA LEU A 520 40.09 -3.85 17.90
C LEU A 520 40.35 -2.51 18.61
N ALA A 521 39.55 -1.48 18.29
CA ALA A 521 39.32 -0.37 19.21
C ALA A 521 38.18 -0.73 20.18
N VAL A 522 38.47 -0.74 21.48
CA VAL A 522 37.48 -0.92 22.56
C VAL A 522 36.65 0.36 22.68
N GLY A 523 35.39 0.32 22.23
CA GLY A 523 34.41 1.41 22.39
C GLY A 523 33.20 1.30 21.45
N LYS A 524 32.09 2.00 21.75
CA LYS A 524 30.92 2.11 20.85
C LYS A 524 31.23 3.02 19.65
N ARG A 525 32.10 2.62 18.73
CA ARG A 525 32.38 3.39 17.50
C ARG A 525 32.01 2.58 16.27
N LEU A 526 31.38 3.25 15.30
CA LEU A 526 31.09 2.64 14.02
C LEU A 526 32.23 2.92 13.05
N HIS A 527 32.85 1.86 12.55
CA HIS A 527 33.88 1.94 11.53
C HIS A 527 33.23 1.74 10.17
N LEU A 528 33.35 2.74 9.29
CA LEU A 528 32.97 2.55 7.90
C LEU A 528 33.97 1.61 7.23
N GLY A 529 33.48 0.73 6.36
CA GLY A 529 34.36 -0.08 5.55
C GLY A 529 35.19 0.81 4.61
N ALA A 530 36.32 0.30 4.12
CA ALA A 530 37.17 0.99 3.16
C ALA A 530 36.35 1.56 1.98
N ASN A 531 36.83 2.64 1.36
CA ASN A 531 36.13 3.30 0.25
C ASN A 531 34.71 3.79 0.61
N ASN A 532 34.49 4.20 1.87
CA ASN A 532 33.19 4.66 2.38
C ASN A 532 32.05 3.65 2.20
N CYS A 533 32.36 2.36 2.32
CA CYS A 533 31.36 1.29 2.20
C CYS A 533 30.27 1.45 3.29
N GLN A 534 29.01 1.50 2.85
CA GLN A 534 27.84 1.70 3.73
C GLN A 534 27.27 0.38 4.29
N TRP A 535 27.87 -0.75 3.92
CA TRP A 535 27.49 -2.08 4.38
C TRP A 535 28.23 -2.41 5.68
N ILE A 536 27.47 -2.77 6.71
CA ILE A 536 27.98 -3.13 8.04
C ILE A 536 27.54 -4.56 8.39
N GLN A 537 28.35 -5.25 9.17
CA GLN A 537 28.13 -6.65 9.55
C GLN A 537 27.32 -6.79 10.82
#